data_AF-A0A973KK44-F1
#
_entry.id   AF-A0A973KK44-F1
#
_cell.length_a   1.000
_cell.length_b   1.000
_cell.length_c   1.000
_cell.angle_alpha   90.00
_cell.angle_beta   90.00
_cell.angle_gamma   90.00
#
_symmetry.space_group_name_H-M   'P 1'
#
loop_
_entity.id
_entity.type
_entity.pdbx_description
1 polymer ?
#
loop_
_entity_poly.entity_id
_entity_poly.type
_entity_poly.pdbx_seq_one_letter_code
_entity_poly.pdbx_strand_id
1 'polypeptide(L)'
;MRIAVCGGPYGNPYALQAFVDDARARGAERLYCLGDLGGFGAEVDALRPILTGNDITCVAGNYDVAIARGDTDCGCGYRDPKDN
;
A
#
# COMPACT_ATOMS: atom_id res chain seq x y z
N MET A 1 -6.20 -22.26 -6.19
CA MET A 1 -6.02 -20.81 -6.38
C MET A 1 -6.52 -20.04 -5.17
N ARG A 2 -5.62 -19.70 -4.24
CA ARG A 2 -5.91 -18.81 -3.10
C ARG A 2 -5.29 -17.44 -3.33
N ILE A 3 -6.04 -16.38 -3.02
CA ILE A 3 -5.62 -14.98 -3.19
C ILE A 3 -5.61 -14.30 -1.83
N ALA A 4 -4.59 -13.48 -1.56
CA ALA A 4 -4.58 -12.55 -0.44
C ALA A 4 -4.58 -11.11 -0.96
N VAL A 5 -5.30 -10.23 -0.25
CA VAL A 5 -5.47 -8.83 -0.63
C VAL A 5 -5.24 -7.97 0.61
N CYS A 6 -4.42 -6.94 0.47
CA CYS A 6 -4.25 -5.87 1.45
C CYS A 6 -4.50 -4.51 0.79
N GLY A 7 -4.50 -3.44 1.58
CA GLY A 7 -4.59 -2.07 1.11
C GLY A 7 -4.13 -1.12 2.20
N GLY A 8 -3.76 0.10 1.83
CA GLY A 8 -3.26 1.09 2.76
C GLY A 8 -2.00 0.65 3.53
N PRO A 9 -0.89 0.29 2.86
CA PRO A 9 0.39 0.18 3.56
C PRO A 9 0.79 1.52 4.20
N TYR A 10 0.36 2.65 3.63
CA TYR A 10 0.60 4.02 4.13
C TYR A 10 2.05 4.23 4.61
N GLY A 11 3.04 3.74 3.86
CA GLY A 11 4.46 3.86 4.19
C GLY A 11 4.97 2.95 5.32
N ASN A 12 4.25 1.87 5.65
CA ASN A 12 4.62 0.91 6.70
C ASN A 12 5.17 -0.42 6.11
N PRO A 13 6.50 -0.57 5.96
CA PRO A 13 7.09 -1.79 5.42
C PRO A 13 6.91 -3.00 6.31
N TYR A 14 6.86 -2.82 7.63
CA TYR A 14 6.71 -3.92 8.58
C TYR A 14 5.32 -4.57 8.47
N ALA A 15 4.27 -3.76 8.33
CA ALA A 15 2.92 -4.25 8.13
C ALA A 15 2.78 -4.98 6.79
N LEU A 16 3.38 -4.44 5.72
CA LEU A 16 3.35 -5.08 4.41
C LEU A 16 4.10 -6.43 4.42
N GLN A 17 5.27 -6.51 5.07
CA GLN A 17 6.02 -7.77 5.20
C GLN A 17 5.23 -8.79 6.02
N ALA A 18 4.62 -8.39 7.14
CA ALA A 18 3.81 -9.29 7.95
C ALA A 18 2.60 -9.85 7.17
N PHE A 19 1.97 -9.03 6.31
CA PHE A 19 0.93 -9.49 5.40
C PHE A 19 1.44 -10.56 4.42
N VAL A 20 2.60 -10.34 3.81
CA VAL A 20 3.22 -11.30 2.89
C VAL A 20 3.47 -12.63 3.60
N ASP A 21 4.08 -12.59 4.77
CA ASP A 21 4.46 -13.78 5.52
C ASP A 21 3.21 -14.61 5.92
N ASP A 22 2.18 -13.95 6.47
CA ASP A 22 0.92 -14.62 6.83
C ASP A 22 0.18 -15.16 5.60
N ALA A 23 0.12 -14.38 4.51
CA ALA A 23 -0.54 -14.81 3.28
C ALA A 23 0.11 -16.06 2.69
N ARG A 24 1.45 -16.09 2.63
CA ARG A 24 2.22 -17.24 2.12
C ARG A 24 2.09 -18.45 3.04
N ALA A 25 2.15 -18.27 4.36
CA ALA A 25 1.92 -19.35 5.32
C ALA A 25 0.53 -20.00 5.17
N ARG A 26 -0.48 -19.22 4.74
CA ARG A 26 -1.84 -19.70 4.45
C ARG A 26 -2.02 -20.28 3.04
N GLY A 27 -0.96 -20.34 2.25
CA GLY A 27 -0.96 -20.91 0.90
C GLY A 27 -1.54 -19.96 -0.17
N ALA A 28 -1.44 -18.64 0.00
CA ALA A 28 -1.81 -17.70 -1.05
C ALA A 28 -0.85 -17.82 -2.26
N GLU A 29 -1.44 -18.00 -3.45
CA GLU A 29 -0.73 -18.14 -4.73
C GLU A 29 -0.58 -16.79 -5.44
N ARG A 30 -1.43 -15.81 -5.12
CA ARG A 30 -1.41 -14.44 -5.66
C ARG A 30 -1.63 -13.43 -4.54
N LEU A 31 -0.92 -12.32 -4.62
CA LEU A 31 -0.98 -11.21 -3.67
C LEU A 31 -1.39 -9.93 -4.41
N TYR A 32 -2.32 -9.19 -3.85
CA TYR A 32 -2.75 -7.89 -4.37
C TYR A 32 -2.69 -6.82 -3.28
N CYS A 33 -2.36 -5.59 -3.68
CA CYS A 33 -2.44 -4.40 -2.84
C CYS A 33 -3.41 -3.39 -3.49
N LEU A 34 -4.35 -2.85 -2.72
CA LEU A 34 -5.34 -1.89 -3.20
C LEU A 34 -4.84 -0.44 -3.25
N GLY A 35 -3.53 -0.24 -3.04
CA GLY A 35 -2.88 1.06 -3.12
C GLY A 35 -2.82 1.79 -1.79
N ASP A 36 -2.71 3.11 -1.87
CA ASP A 36 -2.38 4.02 -0.78
C ASP A 36 -1.05 3.65 -0.13
N LEU A 37 0.00 3.64 -0.96
CA LEU A 37 1.33 3.23 -0.55
C LEU A 37 2.01 4.28 0.33
N GLY A 38 1.62 5.56 0.24
CA GLY A 38 2.18 6.67 1.00
C GLY A 38 1.16 7.40 1.88
N GLY A 39 1.45 8.64 2.28
CA GLY A 39 0.52 9.50 3.02
C GLY A 39 0.96 9.77 4.45
N PHE A 40 1.23 8.72 5.23
CA PHE A 40 1.44 8.88 6.68
C PHE A 40 2.76 8.29 7.19
N GLY A 41 3.27 7.23 6.56
CA GLY A 41 4.46 6.51 7.03
C GLY A 41 5.77 7.11 6.52
N ALA A 42 6.81 6.97 7.33
CA ALA A 42 8.13 7.54 7.09
C ALA A 42 8.96 6.77 6.03
N GLU A 43 8.60 5.53 5.70
CA GLU A 43 9.45 4.61 4.92
C GLU A 43 8.78 4.12 3.64
N VAL A 44 8.17 5.02 2.87
CA VAL A 44 7.47 4.68 1.60
C VAL A 44 8.40 3.95 0.62
N ASP A 45 9.68 4.36 0.54
CA ASP A 45 10.66 3.72 -0.35
C ASP A 45 10.96 2.25 0.03
N ALA A 46 10.79 1.89 1.31
CA ALA A 46 10.99 0.54 1.79
C ALA A 46 9.87 -0.43 1.37
N LEU A 47 8.72 0.08 0.89
CA LEU A 47 7.65 -0.76 0.35
C LEU A 47 8.04 -1.38 -0.99
N ARG A 48 8.76 -0.63 -1.84
CA ARG A 48 9.12 -1.06 -3.20
C ARG A 48 9.78 -2.45 -3.24
N PRO A 49 10.87 -2.74 -2.50
CA PRO A 49 11.50 -4.05 -2.55
C PRO A 49 10.57 -5.18 -2.09
N ILE A 50 9.67 -4.92 -1.14
CA ILE A 50 8.69 -5.91 -0.66
C ILE A 50 7.64 -6.21 -1.72
N LEU A 51 7.09 -5.15 -2.34
CA LEU A 51 6.09 -5.26 -3.41
C LEU A 51 6.66 -6.04 -4.61
N THR A 52 7.83 -5.62 -5.09
CA THR A 52 8.46 -6.26 -6.27
C THR A 52 9.04 -7.62 -5.97
N GLY A 53 9.60 -7.83 -4.77
CA GLY A 53 10.22 -9.09 -4.38
C GLY A 53 9.22 -10.23 -4.11
N ASN A 54 7.94 -9.90 -3.95
CA ASN A 54 6.87 -10.86 -3.67
C ASN A 54 5.79 -10.95 -4.76
N ASP A 55 6.04 -10.34 -5.92
CA ASP A 55 5.13 -10.28 -7.07
C ASP A 55 3.72 -9.75 -6.70
N ILE A 56 3.68 -8.69 -5.88
CA ILE A 56 2.41 -8.10 -5.44
C ILE A 56 1.86 -7.19 -6.54
N THR A 57 0.67 -7.53 -7.05
CA THR A 57 -0.01 -6.69 -8.04
C THR A 57 -0.75 -5.56 -7.34
N CYS A 58 -0.45 -4.32 -7.69
CA CYS A 58 -1.05 -3.14 -7.06
C CYS A 58 -2.10 -2.49 -7.95
N VAL A 59 -3.19 -2.02 -7.34
CA VAL A 59 -4.10 -1.01 -7.90
C VAL A 59 -3.77 0.32 -7.23
N ALA A 60 -3.75 1.41 -8.00
CA ALA A 60 -3.46 2.73 -7.44
C ALA A 60 -4.63 3.22 -6.56
N GLY A 61 -4.33 3.58 -5.32
CA GLY A 61 -5.25 4.25 -4.41
C GLY A 61 -5.37 5.74 -4.75
N ASN A 62 -6.27 6.44 -4.06
CA ASN A 62 -6.47 7.87 -4.31
C ASN A 62 -5.21 8.69 -3.98
N TYR A 63 -4.46 8.29 -2.95
CA TYR A 63 -3.20 8.94 -2.63
C TYR A 63 -2.16 8.75 -3.74
N ASP A 64 -2.02 7.52 -4.25
CA ASP A 64 -1.06 7.22 -5.33
C ASP A 64 -1.40 7.99 -6.61
N VAL A 65 -2.69 8.10 -6.94
CA VAL A 65 -3.18 8.87 -8.10
C VAL A 65 -2.91 10.36 -7.93
N ALA A 66 -3.17 10.93 -6.75
CA ALA A 66 -2.95 12.34 -6.47
C ALA A 66 -1.46 12.72 -6.60
N ILE A 67 -0.57 11.89 -6.05
CA ILE A 67 0.89 12.05 -6.21
C ILE A 67 1.28 11.97 -7.69
N ALA A 68 0.78 10.97 -8.42
CA ALA A 68 1.10 10.80 -9.83
C ALA A 68 0.63 11.97 -10.71
N ARG A 69 -0.42 12.68 -10.29
CA ARG A 69 -0.97 13.86 -10.99
C ARG A 69 -0.39 15.19 -10.50
N GLY A 70 0.29 15.20 -9.35
CA GLY A 70 0.73 16.44 -8.70
C GLY A 70 -0.42 17.23 -8.09
N ASP A 71 -1.50 16.54 -7.69
CA ASP A 71 -2.64 17.15 -7.01
C ASP A 71 -2.23 17.57 -5.59
N THR A 72 -2.78 18.69 -5.11
CA THR A 72 -2.50 19.18 -3.74
C THR A 72 -3.39 18.54 -2.67
N ASP A 73 -4.30 17.65 -3.08
CA ASP A 73 -5.26 16.96 -2.20
C ASP A 73 -5.47 15.53 -2.72
N CYS A 74 -5.37 14.55 -1.82
CA CYS A 74 -5.65 13.15 -2.13
C CYS A 74 -7.14 12.85 -2.31
N GLY A 75 -8.03 13.79 -1.98
CA GLY A 75 -9.47 13.57 -1.96
C GLY A 75 -9.90 12.67 -0.80
N CYS A 76 -9.05 12.50 0.21
CA CYS A 76 -9.33 11.67 1.39
C CYS A 76 -10.44 12.26 2.28
N GLY A 77 -10.77 13.55 2.09
CA GLY A 77 -11.85 14.22 2.82
C GLY A 77 -11.49 14.55 4.26
N TYR A 78 -10.21 14.74 4.56
CA TYR A 78 -9.77 15.17 5.89
C TYR A 78 -10.39 16.52 6.25
N ARG A 79 -10.90 16.60 7.48
CA ARG A 79 -11.59 17.80 7.99
C ARG A 79 -10.70 18.62 8.93
N ASP A 80 -9.66 18.01 9.49
CA ASP A 80 -8.65 18.70 10.28
C ASP A 80 -7.45 19.04 9.37
N PRO A 81 -7.01 20.31 9.31
CA PRO A 81 -5.82 20.70 8.57
C PRO A 81 -4.54 19.95 8.95
N LYS A 82 -4.49 19.31 10.12
CA LYS A 82 -3.34 18.50 10.57
C LYS A 82 -3.26 17.13 9.92
N ASP A 83 -4.34 16.67 9.29
CA ASP A 83 -4.43 15.35 8.65
C ASP A 83 -4.06 15.40 7.15
N ASN A 84 -3.84 16.60 6.59
CA ASN A 84 -3.32 16.86 5.24
C ASN A 84 -1.84 17.24 5.29
#